data_AF-A0A965WI87-F1
#
_entry.id   AF-A0A965WI87-F1
#
_cell.length_a   1.000
_cell.length_b   1.000
_cell.length_c   1.000
_cell.angle_alpha   90.00
_cell.angle_beta   90.00
_cell.angle_gamma   90.00
#
_symmetry.space_group_name_H-M   'P 1'
#
loop_
_entity.id
_entity.type
_entity.pdbx_description
1 polymer ?
#
loop_
_entity_poly.entity_id
_entity_poly.type
_entity_poly.pdbx_seq_one_letter_code
_entity_poly.pdbx_strand_id
1 'polypeptide(L)'
;MQIYKIPKNKILLAPDDTIQYTHTLFAEELMDEVIIDGNYAFGRVGDTYIALIGASELSYLPYDQAQVDSLKLSVSDPSKSFDLVQRGAEQYWIYELGSADEDNNFADFRARIKLNTVTFNNLELSYSTGGRDMNLIYDGAFTINGTEINLDYDRYESAYINADRKASEFTFSYNEHTLFVDFENGIRTFN
;
A
#
# COMPACT_ATOMS: atom_id res chain seq x y z
N MET A 1 0.49 7.20 0.20
CA MET A 1 1.12 7.42 1.53
C MET A 1 0.18 6.93 2.61
N GLN A 2 0.68 6.37 3.71
CA GLN A 2 -0.14 5.81 4.78
C GLN A 2 0.53 6.06 6.14
N ILE A 3 -0.27 6.27 7.19
CA ILE A 3 0.20 6.41 8.59
C ILE A 3 -0.54 5.41 9.45
N TYR A 4 0.18 4.64 10.25
CA TYR A 4 -0.37 3.70 11.21
C TYR A 4 0.06 4.07 12.63
N LYS A 5 -0.90 4.03 13.55
CA LYS A 5 -0.69 4.20 14.99
C LYS A 5 -1.13 2.93 15.71
N ILE A 6 -0.17 2.07 16.01
CA ILE A 6 -0.39 0.81 16.71
C ILE A 6 -0.59 1.09 18.21
N PRO A 7 -1.66 0.57 18.84
CA PRO A 7 -1.84 0.67 20.28
C PRO A 7 -0.68 0.01 21.05
N LYS A 8 -0.14 0.73 22.04
CA LYS A 8 0.93 0.20 22.91
C LYS A 8 0.44 -0.87 23.88
N ASN A 9 -0.84 -0.81 24.24
CA ASN A 9 -1.43 -1.71 25.22
C ASN A 9 -2.16 -2.85 24.53
N LYS A 10 -2.04 -4.03 25.12
CA LYS A 10 -2.85 -5.19 24.76
C LYS A 10 -4.33 -4.84 24.93
N ILE A 11 -5.14 -5.17 23.93
CA ILE A 11 -6.59 -5.10 24.06
C ILE A 11 -7.01 -6.17 25.08
N LEU A 12 -7.80 -5.81 26.09
CA LEU A 12 -8.11 -6.62 27.29
C LEU A 12 -8.57 -8.07 27.03
N LEU A 13 -9.02 -8.38 25.80
CA LEU A 13 -9.51 -9.71 25.38
C LEU A 13 -8.79 -10.27 24.15
N ALA A 14 -7.73 -9.62 23.68
CA ALA A 14 -6.91 -10.19 22.62
C ALA A 14 -6.12 -11.39 23.18
N PRO A 15 -6.13 -12.56 22.52
CA PRO A 15 -5.34 -13.70 22.97
C PRO A 15 -3.85 -13.37 22.96
N ASP A 16 -3.39 -12.71 21.90
CA ASP A 16 -2.01 -12.37 21.66
C ASP A 16 -1.71 -10.91 21.98
N ASP A 17 -0.42 -10.62 22.16
CA ASP A 17 0.05 -9.25 22.33
C ASP A 17 -0.02 -8.49 21.01
N THR A 18 -0.22 -7.16 21.08
CA THR A 18 -0.31 -6.32 19.89
C THR A 18 1.04 -6.31 19.17
N ILE A 19 1.06 -6.84 17.94
CA ILE A 19 2.25 -6.82 17.07
C ILE A 19 2.67 -5.37 16.80
N GLN A 20 3.89 -5.00 17.20
CA GLN A 20 4.43 -3.63 17.11
C GLN A 20 5.19 -3.39 15.79
N TYR A 21 4.63 -3.88 14.69
CA TYR A 21 5.10 -3.60 13.34
C TYR A 21 3.91 -3.67 12.37
N THR A 22 3.98 -2.95 11.27
CA THR A 22 3.18 -3.24 10.07
C THR A 22 4.12 -3.75 8.99
N HIS A 23 3.52 -4.32 7.97
CA HIS A 23 4.21 -5.09 6.98
C HIS A 23 3.58 -4.88 5.61
N THR A 24 4.34 -5.15 4.57
CA THR A 24 3.90 -5.08 3.19
C THR A 24 4.55 -6.21 2.41
N LEU A 25 3.77 -6.81 1.51
CA LEU A 25 4.26 -7.88 0.65
C LEU A 25 5.23 -7.29 -0.37
N PHE A 26 6.51 -7.58 -0.20
CA PHE A 26 7.59 -7.10 -1.05
C PHE A 26 8.54 -8.27 -1.36
N ALA A 27 8.09 -9.14 -2.26
CA ALA A 27 8.72 -10.42 -2.57
C ALA A 27 9.94 -10.31 -3.49
N GLU A 28 11.10 -10.74 -3.00
CA GLU A 28 12.33 -10.86 -3.79
C GLU A 28 12.19 -11.86 -4.95
N GLU A 29 11.40 -12.92 -4.76
CA GLU A 29 11.15 -13.94 -5.80
C GLU A 29 10.35 -13.40 -7.00
N LEU A 30 9.58 -12.32 -6.79
CA LEU A 30 8.75 -11.71 -7.84
C LEU A 30 9.43 -10.52 -8.53
N MET A 31 10.71 -10.27 -8.21
CA MET A 31 11.45 -9.09 -8.68
C MET A 31 12.78 -9.50 -9.32
N ASP A 32 13.19 -8.78 -10.36
CA ASP A 32 14.49 -8.98 -10.98
C ASP A 32 15.62 -8.53 -10.05
N GLU A 33 15.36 -7.48 -9.27
CA GLU A 33 16.32 -6.86 -8.37
C GLU A 33 15.59 -6.21 -7.19
N VAL A 34 16.11 -6.46 -5.99
CA VAL A 34 15.63 -5.84 -4.74
C VAL A 34 16.81 -5.27 -3.97
N ILE A 35 16.64 -4.06 -3.44
CA ILE A 35 17.66 -3.36 -2.66
C ILE A 35 17.01 -2.71 -1.45
N ILE A 36 17.44 -3.12 -0.26
CA ILE A 36 17.08 -2.48 1.01
C ILE A 36 18.25 -1.60 1.46
N ASP A 37 17.97 -0.33 1.74
CA ASP A 37 18.96 0.65 2.19
C ASP A 37 18.34 1.56 3.25
N GLY A 38 18.53 1.16 4.51
CA GLY A 38 18.00 1.84 5.69
C GLY A 38 16.48 1.84 5.70
N ASN A 39 15.87 3.01 5.68
CA ASN A 39 14.42 3.18 5.65
C ASN A 39 13.84 3.16 4.22
N TYR A 40 14.60 2.72 3.22
CA TYR A 40 14.17 2.60 1.84
C TYR A 40 14.27 1.16 1.34
N ALA A 41 13.30 0.75 0.53
CA ALA A 41 13.35 -0.49 -0.24
C ALA A 41 13.04 -0.18 -1.70
N PHE A 42 13.78 -0.79 -2.62
CA PHE A 42 13.64 -0.60 -4.05
C PHE A 42 13.50 -1.93 -4.74
N GLY A 43 12.61 -1.99 -5.73
CA GLY A 43 12.33 -3.18 -6.51
C GLY A 43 12.22 -2.86 -7.98
N ARG A 44 12.59 -3.82 -8.83
CA ARG A 44 12.48 -3.72 -10.28
C ARG A 44 11.88 -4.99 -10.88
N VAL A 45 11.00 -4.81 -11.86
CA VAL A 45 10.53 -5.86 -12.78
C VAL A 45 10.58 -5.30 -14.19
N GLY A 46 11.50 -5.79 -15.02
CA GLY A 46 11.78 -5.24 -16.35
C GLY A 46 12.11 -3.74 -16.25
N ASP A 47 11.29 -2.93 -16.92
CA ASP A 47 11.40 -1.46 -17.00
C ASP A 47 10.49 -0.72 -16.01
N THR A 48 9.88 -1.43 -15.05
CA THR A 48 9.02 -0.85 -14.02
C THR A 48 9.70 -0.91 -12.66
N TYR A 49 9.63 0.20 -11.92
CA TYR A 49 10.32 0.39 -10.65
C TYR A 49 9.35 0.72 -9.52
N ILE A 50 9.71 0.32 -8.30
CA ILE A 50 8.99 0.68 -7.08
C ILE A 50 9.98 1.09 -5.99
N ALA A 51 9.62 2.13 -5.26
CA ALA A 51 10.27 2.55 -4.03
C ALA A 51 9.27 2.50 -2.88
N LEU A 52 9.72 1.97 -1.75
CA LEU A 52 9.02 2.00 -0.47
C LEU A 52 9.88 2.80 0.50
N ILE A 53 9.26 3.73 1.22
CA ILE A 53 9.95 4.58 2.19
C ILE A 53 9.22 4.46 3.52
N GLY A 54 9.97 4.09 4.55
CA GLY A 54 9.54 4.02 5.94
C GLY A 54 10.05 5.21 6.77
N ALA A 55 9.49 5.41 7.96
CA ALA A 55 10.06 6.32 8.96
C ALA A 55 11.21 5.70 9.76
N SER A 56 11.27 4.36 9.82
CA SER A 56 12.34 3.59 10.45
C SER A 56 12.95 2.59 9.46
N GLU A 57 14.06 1.99 9.87
CA GLU A 57 14.76 0.96 9.10
C GLU A 57 13.80 -0.17 8.68
N LEU A 58 13.84 -0.52 7.40
CA LEU A 58 13.05 -1.58 6.82
C LEU A 58 13.83 -2.89 6.89
N SER A 59 13.14 -3.98 7.24
CA SER A 59 13.75 -5.30 7.34
C SER A 59 12.74 -6.37 6.97
N TYR A 60 13.21 -7.53 6.53
CA TYR A 60 12.33 -8.66 6.27
C TYR A 60 12.06 -9.46 7.55
N LEU A 61 10.87 -10.03 7.65
CA LEU A 61 10.63 -11.13 8.58
C LEU A 61 11.29 -12.42 8.08
N PRO A 62 11.64 -13.34 9.00
CA PRO A 62 12.06 -14.68 8.61
C PRO A 62 10.98 -15.37 7.77
N TYR A 63 11.42 -16.18 6.80
CA TYR A 63 10.53 -16.99 5.99
C TYR A 63 9.67 -17.90 6.87
N ASP A 64 8.35 -17.89 6.62
CA ASP A 64 7.39 -18.77 7.28
C ASP A 64 6.52 -19.49 6.23
N GLN A 65 6.73 -20.79 6.09
CA GLN A 65 5.96 -21.63 5.15
C GLN A 65 4.46 -21.62 5.47
N ALA A 66 4.08 -21.57 6.74
CA ALA A 66 2.67 -21.57 7.12
C ALA A 66 1.97 -20.28 6.66
N GLN A 67 2.70 -19.15 6.67
CA GLN A 67 2.22 -17.89 6.14
C GLN A 67 2.03 -17.95 4.62
N VAL A 68 3.02 -18.50 3.90
CA VAL A 68 2.94 -18.71 2.45
C VAL A 68 1.73 -19.56 2.06
N ASP A 69 1.54 -20.69 2.74
CA ASP A 69 0.46 -21.64 2.45
C ASP A 69 -0.92 -21.03 2.75
N SER A 70 -1.06 -20.33 3.89
CA SER A 70 -2.32 -19.73 4.31
C SER A 70 -2.76 -18.56 3.43
N LEU A 71 -1.81 -17.74 2.97
CA LEU A 71 -2.05 -16.59 2.09
C LEU A 71 -2.03 -16.96 0.60
N LYS A 72 -1.73 -18.23 0.26
CA LYS A 72 -1.60 -18.73 -1.12
C LYS A 72 -0.69 -17.84 -1.98
N LEU A 73 0.41 -17.40 -1.38
CA LEU A 73 1.35 -16.52 -2.06
C LEU A 73 2.08 -17.30 -3.16
N SER A 74 2.39 -16.62 -4.26
CA SER A 74 3.22 -17.18 -5.35
C SER A 74 4.72 -17.09 -5.05
N VAL A 75 5.10 -17.14 -3.77
CA VAL A 75 6.49 -17.21 -3.31
C VAL A 75 6.67 -18.58 -2.67
N SER A 76 7.75 -19.27 -3.01
CA SER A 76 7.98 -20.66 -2.61
C SER A 76 9.43 -20.96 -2.28
N ASP A 77 10.36 -20.06 -2.60
CA ASP A 77 11.78 -20.20 -2.31
C ASP A 77 12.09 -19.74 -0.88
N PRO A 78 12.46 -20.63 0.05
CA PRO A 78 12.78 -20.26 1.43
C PRO A 78 14.03 -19.38 1.57
N SER A 79 14.85 -19.28 0.52
CA SER A 79 16.01 -18.39 0.48
C SER A 79 15.67 -16.95 0.11
N LYS A 80 14.42 -16.69 -0.30
CA LYS A 80 13.92 -15.39 -0.72
C LYS A 80 13.00 -14.80 0.33
N SER A 81 13.22 -13.53 0.63
CA SER A 81 12.41 -12.79 1.58
C SER A 81 11.19 -12.20 0.88
N PHE A 82 10.09 -12.04 1.62
CA PHE A 82 8.87 -11.49 1.04
C PHE A 82 8.06 -10.56 1.94
N ASP A 83 8.22 -10.65 3.25
CA ASP A 83 7.42 -9.87 4.19
C ASP A 83 8.23 -8.72 4.79
N LEU A 84 8.15 -7.54 4.16
CA LEU A 84 8.94 -6.37 4.54
C LEU A 84 8.22 -5.59 5.64
N VAL A 85 8.92 -5.35 6.74
CA VAL A 85 8.36 -4.71 7.94
C VAL A 85 9.01 -3.39 8.27
N GLN A 86 8.21 -2.55 8.91
CA GLN A 86 8.65 -1.36 9.63
C GLN A 86 8.28 -1.54 11.10
N ARG A 87 9.27 -1.46 12.00
CA ARG A 87 9.04 -1.68 13.43
C ARG A 87 8.73 -0.37 14.16
N GLY A 88 7.91 -0.46 15.21
CA GLY A 88 7.55 0.65 16.07
C GLY A 88 6.04 0.83 16.20
N ALA A 89 5.60 1.74 17.07
CA ALA A 89 4.18 2.01 17.29
C ALA A 89 3.61 3.03 16.30
N GLU A 90 4.45 3.90 15.73
CA GLU A 90 4.07 4.88 14.72
C GLU A 90 4.83 4.58 13.44
N GLN A 91 4.11 4.40 12.35
CA GLN A 91 4.70 3.93 11.10
C GLN A 91 4.11 4.68 9.92
N TYR A 92 4.94 4.82 8.91
CA TYR A 92 4.67 5.68 7.77
C TYR A 92 5.11 4.94 6.53
N TRP A 93 4.25 4.84 5.52
CA TRP A 93 4.61 4.20 4.27
C TRP A 93 4.37 5.13 3.09
N ILE A 94 5.42 5.37 2.32
CA ILE A 94 5.33 5.95 0.99
C ILE A 94 5.59 4.84 -0.01
N TYR A 95 4.75 4.79 -1.04
CA TYR A 95 4.94 3.94 -2.21
C TYR A 95 5.04 4.87 -3.40
N GLU A 96 6.13 4.80 -4.15
CA GLU A 96 6.31 5.55 -5.39
C GLU A 96 6.71 4.59 -6.50
N LEU A 97 6.00 4.68 -7.62
CA LEU A 97 6.28 3.92 -8.82
C LEU A 97 7.10 4.78 -9.78
N GLY A 98 7.91 4.12 -10.60
CA GLY A 98 8.64 4.75 -11.68
C GLY A 98 8.83 3.76 -12.83
N SER A 99 9.50 4.21 -13.87
CA SER A 99 9.75 3.39 -15.06
C SER A 99 10.98 3.86 -15.82
N ALA A 100 11.49 3.04 -16.74
CA ALA A 100 12.59 3.45 -17.62
C ALA A 100 12.24 4.69 -18.46
N ASP A 101 10.97 4.87 -18.83
CA ASP A 101 10.52 6.03 -19.62
C ASP A 101 10.60 7.34 -18.82
N GLU A 102 10.33 7.29 -17.51
CA GLU A 102 10.32 8.46 -16.62
C GLU A 102 11.68 8.70 -15.96
N ASP A 103 12.39 7.63 -15.64
CA ASP A 103 13.59 7.63 -14.81
C ASP A 103 14.86 7.19 -15.54
N ASN A 104 14.78 6.89 -16.83
CA ASN A 104 15.86 6.39 -17.69
C ASN A 104 16.34 4.97 -17.30
N ASN A 105 16.71 4.73 -16.04
CA ASN A 105 17.06 3.39 -15.53
C ASN A 105 16.85 3.29 -14.01
N PHE A 106 16.98 2.07 -13.46
CA PHE A 106 16.74 1.80 -12.05
C PHE A 106 17.72 2.49 -11.08
N ALA A 107 18.96 2.74 -11.49
CA ALA A 107 19.91 3.47 -10.64
C ALA A 107 19.52 4.96 -10.52
N ASP A 108 19.13 5.56 -11.64
CA ASP A 108 18.66 6.95 -11.72
C ASP A 108 17.36 7.13 -10.93
N PHE A 109 16.41 6.19 -11.02
CA PHE A 109 15.21 6.14 -10.19
C PHE A 109 15.54 6.18 -8.69
N ARG A 110 16.41 5.28 -8.22
CA ARG A 110 16.81 5.21 -6.81
C ARG A 110 17.48 6.50 -6.35
N ALA A 111 18.37 7.05 -7.18
CA ALA A 111 19.05 8.31 -6.88
C ALA A 111 18.05 9.47 -6.74
N ARG A 112 17.07 9.57 -7.66
CA ARG A 112 16.01 10.58 -7.59
C ARG A 112 15.18 10.42 -6.31
N ILE A 113 14.72 9.22 -6.00
CA ILE A 113 13.91 8.97 -4.80
C ILE A 113 14.67 9.36 -3.52
N LYS A 114 15.96 9.06 -3.44
CA LYS A 114 16.81 9.42 -2.28
C LYS A 114 17.05 10.93 -2.15
N LEU A 115 16.86 11.70 -3.22
CA LEU A 115 16.96 13.17 -3.21
C LEU A 115 15.64 13.87 -2.83
N ASN A 116 14.52 13.15 -2.86
CA ASN A 116 13.23 13.70 -2.46
C ASN A 116 13.23 14.10 -0.98
N THR A 117 12.50 15.17 -0.67
CA THR A 117 12.36 15.63 0.72
C THR A 117 11.24 14.86 1.39
N VAL A 118 11.53 14.24 2.52
CA VAL A 118 10.56 13.50 3.33
C VAL A 118 10.69 13.90 4.80
N THR A 119 9.55 14.12 5.45
CA THR A 119 9.47 14.42 6.88
C THR A 119 8.42 13.53 7.53
N PHE A 120 8.82 12.89 8.64
CA PHE A 120 7.93 12.11 9.50
C PHE A 120 7.93 12.77 10.88
N ASN A 121 6.81 13.35 11.31
CA ASN A 121 6.75 14.04 12.60
C ASN A 121 5.33 14.08 13.15
N ASN A 122 5.14 13.73 14.43
CA ASN A 122 3.88 13.92 15.15
C ASN A 122 2.61 13.44 14.39
N LEU A 123 2.67 12.27 13.75
CA LEU A 123 1.58 11.71 12.93
C LEU A 123 1.22 12.58 11.71
N GLU A 124 2.18 13.35 11.23
CA GLU A 124 2.17 14.08 9.97
C GLU A 124 3.29 13.55 9.06
N LEU A 125 2.96 13.37 7.80
CA LEU A 125 3.83 12.88 6.74
C LEU A 125 3.85 13.88 5.59
N SER A 126 4.99 14.52 5.38
CA SER A 126 5.22 15.39 4.23
C SER A 126 6.20 14.73 3.27
N TYR A 127 5.87 14.72 1.98
CA TYR A 127 6.71 14.14 0.95
C TYR A 127 6.64 14.96 -0.34
N SER A 128 7.80 15.44 -0.79
CA SER A 128 7.96 16.22 -2.02
C SER A 128 8.64 15.38 -3.10
N THR A 129 7.93 15.11 -4.20
CA THR A 129 8.45 14.34 -5.35
C THR A 129 7.87 14.88 -6.66
N GLY A 130 8.67 14.91 -7.72
CA GLY A 130 8.18 15.25 -9.07
C GLY A 130 7.44 16.59 -9.18
N GLY A 131 7.84 17.59 -8.39
CA GLY A 131 7.18 18.90 -8.33
C GLY A 131 5.83 18.91 -7.61
N ARG A 132 5.50 17.85 -6.86
CA ARG A 132 4.31 17.75 -6.01
C ARG A 132 4.73 17.71 -4.55
N ASP A 133 4.12 18.56 -3.75
CA ASP A 133 4.22 18.55 -2.30
C ASP A 133 2.99 17.85 -1.73
N MET A 134 3.17 16.68 -1.14
CA MET A 134 2.08 15.92 -0.55
C MET A 134 2.18 15.97 0.97
N ASN A 135 1.06 16.20 1.65
CA ASN A 135 0.99 16.20 3.11
C ASN A 135 -0.17 15.33 3.59
N LEU A 136 0.09 14.44 4.54
CA LEU A 136 -0.91 13.56 5.14
C LEU A 136 -0.86 13.69 6.65
N ILE A 137 -2.00 13.98 7.27
CA ILE A 137 -2.16 13.99 8.72
C ILE A 137 -2.98 12.77 9.13
N TYR A 138 -2.53 12.03 10.15
CA TYR A 138 -3.27 10.89 10.68
C TYR A 138 -4.66 11.31 11.17
N ASP A 139 -5.69 10.59 10.73
CA ASP A 139 -7.10 10.91 11.03
C ASP A 139 -7.48 12.35 10.65
N GLY A 140 -6.86 12.86 9.57
CA GLY A 140 -7.02 14.23 9.11
C GLY A 140 -6.86 14.37 7.60
N ALA A 141 -6.57 15.60 7.17
CA ALA A 141 -6.52 15.96 5.76
C ALA A 141 -5.34 15.30 5.02
N PHE A 142 -5.60 14.99 3.75
CA PHE A 142 -4.57 14.71 2.75
C PHE A 142 -4.55 15.85 1.74
N THR A 143 -3.39 16.46 1.51
CA THR A 143 -3.24 17.58 0.56
C THR A 143 -2.16 17.29 -0.48
N ILE A 144 -2.36 17.84 -1.67
CA ILE A 144 -1.39 17.88 -2.77
C ILE A 144 -1.24 19.34 -3.20
N ASN A 145 -0.01 19.87 -3.16
CA ASN A 145 0.30 21.27 -3.44
C ASN A 145 -0.58 22.24 -2.63
N GLY A 146 -0.84 21.90 -1.36
CA GLY A 146 -1.70 22.68 -0.46
C GLY A 146 -3.21 22.57 -0.74
N THR A 147 -3.62 21.83 -1.77
CA THR A 147 -5.04 21.57 -2.07
C THR A 147 -5.46 20.29 -1.38
N GLU A 148 -6.50 20.35 -0.55
CA GLU A 148 -7.07 19.18 0.11
C GLU A 148 -7.75 18.25 -0.91
N ILE A 149 -7.47 16.96 -0.78
CA ILE A 149 -8.02 15.90 -1.62
C ILE A 149 -9.16 15.24 -0.85
N ASN A 150 -10.35 15.25 -1.46
CA ASN A 150 -11.48 14.52 -0.90
C ASN A 150 -11.24 13.01 -1.05
N LEU A 151 -11.24 12.30 0.08
CA LEU A 151 -11.10 10.84 0.15
C LEU A 151 -12.43 10.15 0.50
N ASP A 152 -13.53 10.89 0.56
CA ASP A 152 -14.87 10.32 0.64
C ASP A 152 -15.30 9.90 -0.78
N TYR A 153 -14.89 8.70 -1.17
CA TYR A 153 -15.31 8.03 -2.39
C TYR A 153 -16.32 6.91 -2.07
N ASP A 154 -17.15 6.62 -3.07
CA ASP A 154 -18.11 5.52 -3.01
C ASP A 154 -17.38 4.18 -2.83
N ARG A 155 -18.08 3.16 -2.33
CA ARG A 155 -17.46 1.85 -2.07
C ARG A 155 -16.93 1.24 -3.36
N TYR A 156 -17.66 1.44 -4.45
CA TYR A 156 -17.22 1.12 -5.78
C TYR A 156 -17.42 2.34 -6.66
N GLU A 157 -16.35 2.81 -7.28
CA GLU A 157 -16.40 3.83 -8.32
C GLU A 157 -15.54 3.32 -9.47
N SER A 158 -16.20 2.77 -10.50
CA SER A 158 -15.52 2.16 -11.65
C SER A 158 -16.37 2.27 -12.91
N ALA A 159 -15.77 1.93 -14.06
CA ALA A 159 -16.49 1.88 -15.34
C ALA A 159 -17.66 0.88 -15.35
N TYR A 160 -17.69 -0.07 -14.41
CA TYR A 160 -18.68 -1.15 -14.40
C TYR A 160 -19.77 -0.94 -13.37
N ILE A 161 -19.52 -0.17 -12.32
CA ILE A 161 -20.45 0.07 -11.22
C ILE A 161 -20.04 1.36 -10.49
N ASN A 162 -21.05 2.12 -10.09
CA ASN A 162 -20.92 3.09 -9.02
C ASN A 162 -21.91 2.71 -7.90
N ALA A 163 -21.42 2.50 -6.67
CA ALA A 163 -22.26 2.15 -5.54
C ALA A 163 -21.69 2.56 -4.18
N ASP A 164 -22.58 3.09 -3.34
CA ASP A 164 -22.30 3.47 -1.96
C ASP A 164 -21.88 2.30 -1.07
N ARG A 165 -21.22 2.64 0.04
CA ARG A 165 -20.98 1.68 1.12
C ARG A 165 -22.31 1.22 1.71
N LYS A 166 -22.56 -0.09 1.64
CA LYS A 166 -23.81 -0.76 2.07
C LYS A 166 -25.04 -0.43 1.21
N ALA A 167 -24.87 -0.14 -0.08
CA ALA A 167 -26.02 -0.11 -0.97
C ALA A 167 -26.78 -1.45 -0.91
N SER A 168 -28.11 -1.37 -0.89
CA SER A 168 -29.02 -2.53 -0.90
C SER A 168 -29.05 -3.22 -2.27
N GLU A 169 -28.65 -2.51 -3.31
CA GLU A 169 -28.67 -2.95 -4.69
C GLU A 169 -27.37 -2.63 -5.40
N PHE A 170 -26.92 -3.52 -6.27
CA PHE A 170 -25.84 -3.27 -7.22
C PHE A 170 -26.32 -3.50 -8.65
N THR A 171 -25.95 -2.59 -9.54
CA THR A 171 -26.06 -2.79 -10.98
C THR A 171 -24.68 -2.70 -11.60
N PHE A 172 -24.19 -3.82 -12.13
CA PHE A 172 -22.98 -3.86 -12.92
C PHE A 172 -23.34 -3.77 -14.39
N SER A 173 -22.56 -3.02 -15.16
CA SER A 173 -22.73 -2.89 -16.61
C SER A 173 -21.39 -3.07 -17.33
N TYR A 174 -21.37 -3.87 -18.39
CA TYR A 174 -20.22 -3.98 -19.29
C TYR A 174 -20.68 -4.27 -20.71
N ASN A 175 -20.46 -3.32 -21.61
CA ASN A 175 -21.01 -3.35 -22.97
C ASN A 175 -22.54 -3.56 -22.95
N GLU A 176 -23.04 -4.64 -23.54
CA GLU A 176 -24.47 -4.98 -23.57
C GLU A 176 -24.91 -5.83 -22.37
N HIS A 177 -23.98 -6.21 -21.49
CA HIS A 177 -24.26 -7.07 -20.35
C HIS A 177 -24.55 -6.26 -19.09
N THR A 178 -25.56 -6.70 -18.35
CA THR A 178 -25.94 -6.13 -17.05
C THR A 178 -26.14 -7.22 -16.01
N LEU A 179 -25.68 -6.96 -14.80
CA LEU A 179 -25.97 -7.78 -13.63
C LEU A 179 -26.58 -6.90 -12.55
N PHE A 180 -27.87 -7.14 -12.26
CA PHE A 180 -28.56 -6.54 -11.13
C PHE A 180 -28.56 -7.51 -9.95
N VAL A 181 -28.26 -7.01 -8.75
CA VAL A 181 -28.33 -7.74 -7.49
C VAL A 181 -29.07 -6.87 -6.48
N ASP A 182 -30.12 -7.40 -5.87
CA ASP A 182 -30.80 -6.83 -4.72
C ASP A 182 -30.56 -7.75 -3.52
N PHE A 183 -29.83 -7.23 -2.53
CA PHE A 183 -29.43 -8.00 -1.36
C PHE A 183 -30.56 -8.16 -0.34
N GLU A 184 -31.53 -7.26 -0.31
CA GLU A 184 -32.64 -7.30 0.64
C GLU A 184 -33.69 -8.32 0.21
N ASN A 185 -34.01 -8.36 -1.09
CA ASN A 185 -35.00 -9.27 -1.65
C ASN A 185 -34.38 -10.56 -2.22
N GLY A 186 -33.05 -10.68 -2.24
CA GLY A 186 -32.35 -11.84 -2.76
C GLY A 186 -32.52 -12.02 -4.27
N ILE A 187 -32.67 -10.93 -5.03
CA ILE A 187 -32.88 -10.96 -6.48
C ILE A 187 -31.53 -10.86 -7.18
N ARG A 188 -31.37 -11.66 -8.24
CA ARG A 188 -30.23 -11.57 -9.14
C ARG A 188 -30.70 -11.75 -10.57
N THR A 189 -30.50 -10.72 -11.40
CA THR A 189 -30.92 -10.70 -12.80
C THR A 189 -29.72 -10.42 -13.69
N PHE A 190 -29.56 -11.21 -14.74
CA PHE A 190 -28.49 -11.06 -15.73
C PHE A 190 -29.12 -10.91 -17.11
N ASN A 191 -28.71 -9.88 -17.84
CA ASN A 191 -29.07 -9.67 -19.24
C ASN A 191 -27.80 -9.49 -20.07
#